data_AF-Q8VMX3-F1
#
_entry.id   AF-Q8VMX3-F1
#
_cell.length_a   1.000
_cell.length_b   1.000
_cell.length_c   1.000
_cell.angle_alpha   90.00
_cell.angle_beta   90.00
_cell.angle_gamma   90.00
#
_symmetry.space_group_name_H-M   'P 1'
#
loop_
_entity.id
_entity.type
_entity.pdbx_description
1 polymer ?
#
loop_
_entity_poly.entity_id
_entity_poly.type
_entity_poly.pdbx_seq_one_letter_code
_entity_poly.pdbx_strand_id
1 'polypeptide(L)'
;YRARELNADFAFFGHPHELGVDMLDDTIILNPGSISLPRGRIRVKTYALIDSTPEGIQVRFMDRDDNELTDLTQTFPLTKHN
;
A
#
# COMPACT_ATOMS: atom_id res chain seq x y z
N TYR A 1 -6.26 14.92 -2.26
CA TYR A 1 -7.10 15.79 -3.11
C TYR A 1 -7.26 15.22 -4.51
N ARG A 2 -6.21 15.13 -5.35
CA ARG A 2 -6.33 14.61 -6.74
C ARG A 2 -6.99 13.23 -6.85
N ALA A 3 -6.69 12.29 -5.95
CA ALA A 3 -7.31 10.96 -5.97
C ALA A 3 -8.84 11.01 -5.78
N ARG A 4 -9.33 11.87 -4.88
CA ARG A 4 -10.76 12.10 -4.67
C ARG A 4 -11.41 12.76 -5.89
N GLU A 5 -10.77 13.77 -6.47
CA GLU A 5 -11.28 14.45 -7.68
C GLU A 5 -11.44 13.51 -8.87
N LEU A 6 -10.60 12.47 -8.94
CA LEU A 6 -10.63 11.45 -9.99
C LEU A 6 -11.49 10.24 -9.62
N ASN A 7 -12.13 10.23 -8.44
CA ASN A 7 -12.82 9.06 -7.88
C ASN A 7 -11.96 7.78 -7.96
N ALA A 8 -10.66 7.90 -7.71
CA ALA A 8 -9.72 6.79 -7.82
C ALA A 8 -9.98 5.73 -6.74
N ASP A 9 -9.71 4.47 -7.04
CA ASP A 9 -9.70 3.38 -6.04
C ASP A 9 -8.37 3.33 -5.29
N PHE A 10 -7.30 3.74 -5.96
CA PHE A 10 -5.92 3.66 -5.48
C PHE A 10 -5.20 4.98 -5.68
N ALA A 11 -4.41 5.37 -4.67
CA ALA A 11 -3.49 6.49 -4.74
C ALA A 11 -2.10 6.04 -4.31
N PHE A 12 -1.20 5.88 -5.29
CA PHE A 12 0.19 5.50 -5.05
C PHE A 12 1.08 6.72 -4.95
N PHE A 13 1.90 6.75 -3.91
CA PHE A 13 2.81 7.86 -3.66
C PHE A 13 4.14 7.38 -3.08
N GLY A 14 5.11 8.28 -3.08
CA GLY A 14 6.45 8.07 -2.51
C GLY A 14 7.00 9.39 -2.00
N HIS A 15 8.33 9.51 -1.93
CA HIS A 15 9.14 10.64 -1.41
C HIS A 15 9.56 10.53 0.08
N PRO A 16 8.70 10.22 1.06
CA PRO A 16 9.15 10.03 2.44
C PRO A 16 10.11 8.85 2.62
N HIS A 17 10.02 7.86 1.72
CA HIS A 17 10.69 6.56 1.84
C HIS A 17 10.25 5.74 3.06
N GLU A 18 9.10 6.08 3.62
CA GLU A 18 8.42 5.33 4.68
C GLU A 18 7.28 4.54 4.05
N LEU A 19 7.24 3.23 4.29
CA LEU A 19 6.14 2.40 3.81
C LEU A 19 4.88 2.67 4.64
N GLY A 20 3.72 2.52 4.00
CA GLY A 20 2.43 2.61 4.69
C GLY A 20 1.27 2.44 3.73
N VAL A 21 0.17 1.90 4.24
CA VAL A 21 -1.09 1.77 3.52
C VAL A 21 -2.24 2.11 4.46
N ASP A 22 -3.21 2.85 3.95
CA ASP A 22 -4.42 3.23 4.67
C ASP A 22 -5.60 3.39 3.71
N MET A 23 -6.83 3.37 4.24
CA MET A 23 -8.06 3.66 3.50
C MET A 23 -8.57 5.05 3.87
N LEU A 24 -8.67 5.93 2.89
CA LEU A 24 -9.21 7.29 3.07
C LEU A 24 -10.28 7.57 2.02
N ASP A 25 -11.52 7.74 2.48
CA ASP A 25 -12.71 7.97 1.64
C ASP A 25 -12.81 6.96 0.47
N ASP A 26 -12.83 5.67 0.82
CA ASP A 26 -12.90 4.56 -0.13
C ASP A 26 -11.77 4.52 -1.17
N THR A 27 -10.65 5.20 -0.89
CA THR A 27 -9.43 5.17 -1.67
C THR A 27 -8.31 4.54 -0.86
N ILE A 28 -7.70 3.47 -1.36
CA ILE A 28 -6.48 2.90 -0.78
C ILE A 28 -5.31 3.82 -1.11
N ILE A 29 -4.70 4.42 -0.10
CA ILE A 29 -3.51 5.25 -0.25
C ILE A 29 -2.30 4.45 0.19
N LEU A 30 -1.34 4.25 -0.72
CA LEU A 30 -0.20 3.37 -0.51
C LEU A 30 1.11 4.06 -0.87
N ASN A 31 2.07 3.96 0.06
CA ASN A 31 3.47 4.18 -0.19
C ASN A 31 4.23 2.86 0.02
N PRO A 32 4.90 2.31 -1.01
CA PRO A 32 5.61 1.03 -0.90
C PRO A 32 6.89 1.12 -0.04
N GLY A 33 7.29 2.32 0.38
CA GLY A 33 8.56 2.58 1.02
C GLY A 33 9.66 2.84 0.01
N SER A 34 10.85 2.30 0.24
CA SER A 34 11.98 2.46 -0.67
C SER A 34 12.81 1.19 -0.75
N ILE A 35 12.99 0.67 -1.95
CA ILE A 35 13.87 -0.47 -2.22
C ILE A 35 15.36 -0.12 -2.06
N SER A 36 15.70 1.18 -2.07
CA SER A 36 17.08 1.65 -2.03
C SER A 36 17.46 2.33 -0.71
N LEU A 37 16.59 3.16 -0.16
CA LEU A 37 16.90 4.04 0.98
C LEU A 37 15.70 4.17 1.95
N PRO A 38 15.40 3.15 2.76
CA PRO A 38 14.26 3.19 3.67
C PRO A 38 14.46 4.22 4.81
N ARG A 39 13.36 4.84 5.23
CA ARG A 39 13.30 5.85 6.29
C ARG A 39 12.19 5.53 7.30
N GLY A 40 12.11 6.32 8.37
CA GLY A 40 11.11 6.14 9.40
C GLY A 40 11.41 5.00 10.37
N ARG A 41 10.34 4.45 10.95
CA ARG A 41 10.42 3.37 11.97
C ARG A 41 10.83 2.03 11.36
N ILE A 42 10.34 1.73 10.15
CA ILE A 42 10.64 0.48 9.46
C ILE A 42 11.79 0.72 8.49
N ARG A 43 12.98 0.23 8.84
CA ARG A 43 14.21 0.40 8.04
C ARG A 43 14.54 -0.79 7.16
N VAL A 44 13.50 -1.39 6.56
CA VAL A 44 13.63 -2.50 5.61
C VAL A 44 13.45 -1.94 4.21
N LYS A 45 14.24 -2.45 3.24
CA LYS A 45 14.08 -2.11 1.83
C LYS A 45 12.86 -2.83 1.29
N THR A 46 11.88 -2.10 0.79
CA THR A 46 10.57 -2.69 0.48
C THR A 46 10.02 -2.30 -0.87
N TYR A 47 9.14 -3.17 -1.37
CA TYR A 47 8.14 -2.88 -2.39
C TYR A 47 6.77 -3.43 -1.92
N ALA A 48 5.70 -3.15 -2.67
CA ALA A 48 4.36 -3.63 -2.35
C ALA A 48 3.75 -4.41 -3.52
N LEU A 49 2.99 -5.45 -3.20
CA LEU A 49 2.13 -6.20 -4.12
C LEU A 49 0.67 -5.94 -3.74
N ILE A 50 -0.19 -5.82 -4.74
CA ILE A 50 -1.62 -5.62 -4.55
C ILE A 50 -2.35 -6.70 -5.32
N ASP A 51 -3.13 -7.49 -4.60
CA ASP A 51 -3.90 -8.60 -5.14
C ASP A 51 -5.39 -8.33 -4.91
N SER A 52 -6.20 -8.49 -5.96
CA SER A 52 -7.66 -8.53 -5.82
C SER A 52 -8.07 -9.97 -5.54
N THR A 53 -8.71 -10.18 -4.41
CA THR A 53 -9.13 -11.49 -3.89
C THR A 53 -10.64 -11.49 -3.63
N PRO A 54 -11.29 -12.65 -3.52
CA PRO A 54 -12.69 -12.73 -3.10
C PRO A 54 -12.97 -12.05 -1.75
N GLU A 55 -11.97 -12.00 -0.87
CA GLU A 55 -12.07 -11.42 0.48
C GLU A 55 -11.85 -9.91 0.49
N GLY A 56 -11.34 -9.33 -0.60
CA GLY A 56 -10.99 -7.91 -0.66
C GLY A 56 -9.75 -7.62 -1.50
N ILE A 57 -9.22 -6.41 -1.31
CA ILE A 57 -7.92 -6.02 -1.83
C ILE A 57 -6.85 -6.31 -0.78
N GLN A 58 -5.96 -7.24 -1.08
CA GLN A 58 -4.82 -7.56 -0.24
C GLN A 58 -3.61 -6.73 -0.66
N VAL A 59 -3.01 -6.02 0.29
CA VAL A 59 -1.78 -5.25 0.10
C VAL A 59 -0.69 -5.88 0.93
N ARG A 60 0.32 -6.43 0.26
CA ARG A 60 1.45 -7.13 0.87
C ARG A 60 2.72 -6.31 0.70
N PHE A 61 3.49 -6.16 1.78
CA PHE A 61 4.82 -5.56 1.71
C PHE A 61 5.86 -6.67 1.63
N MET A 62 6.76 -6.53 0.67
CA MET A 62 7.85 -7.48 0.43
C MET A 62 9.17 -6.78 0.71
N ASP A 63 10.12 -7.49 1.29
CA ASP A 63 11.51 -7.03 1.27
C ASP A 63 12.15 -7.21 -0.12
N ARG A 64 13.37 -6.74 -0.30
CA ARG A 64 14.08 -6.84 -1.59
C ARG A 64 14.43 -8.28 -2.02
N ASP A 65 14.37 -9.22 -1.09
CA ASP A 65 14.74 -10.62 -1.26
C ASP A 65 13.48 -11.50 -1.37
N ASP A 66 12.33 -10.87 -1.68
CA ASP A 66 11.00 -11.45 -1.87
C ASP A 66 10.40 -12.13 -0.64
N ASN A 67 10.85 -11.76 0.56
CA ASN A 67 10.21 -12.21 1.80
C ASN A 67 9.06 -11.28 2.17
N GLU A 68 7.90 -11.86 2.51
CA GLU A 68 6.73 -11.10 2.92
C GLU A 68 6.88 -10.60 4.36
N LEU A 69 6.61 -9.31 4.56
CA LEU A 69 6.50 -8.68 5.88
C LEU A 69 5.07 -8.84 6.39
N THR A 70 4.73 -10.05 6.83
CA THR A 70 3.35 -10.45 7.17
C THR A 70 2.67 -9.56 8.20
N ASP A 71 3.44 -9.00 9.14
CA ASP A 71 2.94 -8.09 10.19
C ASP A 71 2.45 -6.74 9.63
N LEU A 72 2.80 -6.43 8.38
CA LEU A 72 2.46 -5.20 7.68
C LEU A 72 1.46 -5.41 6.55
N THR A 73 1.17 -6.66 6.20
CA THR A 73 0.16 -7.03 5.21
C THR A 73 -1.23 -6.64 5.72
N GLN A 74 -2.03 -6.01 4.85
CA GLN A 74 -3.39 -5.58 5.17
C GLN A 74 -4.36 -6.00 4.07
N THR A 75 -5.58 -6.35 4.47
CA THR A 75 -6.69 -6.61 3.54
C THR A 75 -7.77 -5.56 3.75
N PHE A 76 -8.19 -4.93 2.67
CA PHE A 76 -9.24 -3.93 2.65
C PHE A 76 -10.48 -4.50 1.95
N PRO A 77 -11.70 -4.21 2.44
CA PRO A 77 -12.93 -4.62 1.76
C PRO A 77 -13.07 -3.93 0.38
N LEU A 78 -13.81 -4.55 -0.53
CA LEU A 78 -14.22 -3.93 -1.79
C LEU A 78 -15.33 -2.92 -1.50
N THR A 79 -15.00 -1.63 -1.41
CA THR A 79 -15.94 -0.60 -0.93
C THR A 79 -16.74 0.12 -2.01
N LYS A 80 -16.39 0.02 -3.29
CA LYS A 80 -17.14 0.71 -4.34
C LYS A 80 -18.33 -0.10 -4.84
N HIS A 81 -19.50 0.26 -4.32
CA HIS A 81 -20.79 -0.10 -4.91
C HIS A 81 -21.00 0.79 -6.16
N ASN A 82 -21.12 0.16 -7.34
CA ASN A 82 -21.55 0.82 -8.57
C ASN A 82 -23.04 1.17 -8.54
#